data_AF-A0A9Q1AEJ8-F1
#
_entry.id   AF-A0A9Q1AEJ8-F1
#
_cell.length_a   1.000
_cell.length_b   1.000
_cell.length_c   1.000
_cell.angle_alpha   90.00
_cell.angle_beta   90.00
_cell.angle_gamma   90.00
#
_symmetry.space_group_name_H-M   'P 1'
#
loop_
_entity.id
_entity.type
_entity.pdbx_description
1 polymer ?
#
loop_
_entity_poly.entity_id
_entity_poly.type
_entity_poly.pdbx_seq_one_letter_code
_entity_poly.pdbx_strand_id
1 'polypeptide(L)'
;MRRPHARNLVESNTTSQQKMDPSIKLHSRTISPRSTKFKHTKPKLAIITTLIALLSCYYLFKSKTKSFSKRYSIIIDGGSTGTRIHVLGYRIESGGKVVFDLEEGVMKVSPGLSAYAEDPEGAGGSVEELVEFGKGRVPRELWGETEVRLMATAGMRLLDSEVQDRILDVCRRVLMKSGFKFQDSWASVITGSDEGLYAWVIANHALGTLGGDPLKTTGIIELGGASAQVTFVSTDPVPPEFSRTVEFGNITYNIYSHSFLNFGQNAAFEALRESLVSGNHHPAAESLGKGISVDPCTPKGYSHVVESWKSSPGSLTEKNRFVSTLHSKGNFSKCRSAALTLLQKGKEICSYQHCQIGSIFIPKLRGKFLAMENFFYTSKVLQLPTPSFFCFTLVFFFMVCILCWRNTSESLPMMF
;
A
#
# COMPACT_ATOMS: atom_id res chain seq x y z
N MET A 1 -66.93 -24.78 4.06
CA MET A 1 -66.40 -26.15 4.25
C MET A 1 -64.88 -26.14 4.12
N ARG A 2 -64.14 -26.03 5.22
CA ARG A 2 -62.77 -26.55 5.37
C ARG A 2 -62.62 -26.99 6.83
N ARG A 3 -62.60 -28.30 7.02
CA ARG A 3 -62.23 -29.05 8.22
C ARG A 3 -60.91 -29.80 7.87
N PRO A 4 -60.16 -30.36 8.82
CA PRO A 4 -59.85 -29.84 10.16
C PRO A 4 -58.47 -30.32 10.74
N HIS A 5 -58.25 -29.92 12.01
CA HIS A 5 -57.57 -30.63 13.12
C HIS A 5 -56.03 -30.71 13.13
N ALA A 6 -55.32 -30.22 14.16
CA ALA A 6 -55.44 -30.29 15.65
C ALA A 6 -54.78 -31.53 16.28
N ARG A 7 -54.01 -31.28 17.36
CA ARG A 7 -53.92 -32.03 18.63
C ARG A 7 -53.01 -31.21 19.58
N ASN A 8 -53.53 -30.66 20.70
CA ASN A 8 -53.83 -31.26 22.02
C ASN A 8 -52.55 -31.39 22.89
N LEU A 9 -52.47 -31.20 24.22
CA LEU A 9 -53.39 -31.15 25.39
C LEU A 9 -52.72 -30.24 26.46
N VAL A 10 -53.40 -29.32 27.15
CA VAL A 10 -54.18 -29.41 28.41
C VAL A 10 -53.36 -29.64 29.70
N GLU A 11 -53.54 -28.68 30.61
CA GLU A 11 -53.08 -28.54 32.00
C GLU A 11 -53.85 -29.40 33.02
N SER A 12 -53.16 -29.74 34.11
CA SER A 12 -53.52 -29.53 35.54
C SER A 12 -52.27 -29.96 36.34
N ASN A 13 -51.88 -29.51 37.54
CA ASN A 13 -52.64 -29.03 38.69
C ASN A 13 -51.63 -28.50 39.77
N THR A 14 -52.11 -27.65 40.69
CA THR A 14 -51.77 -27.57 42.13
C THR A 14 -50.45 -26.97 42.72
N THR A 15 -50.66 -25.88 43.48
CA THR A 15 -50.29 -25.55 44.89
C THR A 15 -49.17 -24.56 45.30
N SER A 16 -49.64 -23.60 46.15
CA SER A 16 -49.05 -22.85 47.29
C SER A 16 -47.90 -21.86 47.03
N GLN A 17 -48.13 -20.54 47.04
CA GLN A 17 -48.45 -19.56 48.12
C GLN A 17 -47.25 -18.99 48.92
N GLN A 18 -47.09 -17.66 48.75
CA GLN A 18 -46.50 -16.55 49.53
C GLN A 18 -46.43 -16.74 51.07
N LYS A 19 -45.64 -16.04 51.90
CA LYS A 19 -45.33 -14.59 51.97
C LYS A 19 -44.26 -14.31 53.08
N MET A 20 -43.65 -13.11 53.07
CA MET A 20 -42.66 -12.56 54.02
C MET A 20 -43.21 -12.11 55.41
N ASP A 21 -42.35 -12.28 56.43
CA ASP A 21 -42.00 -11.54 57.71
C ASP A 21 -43.10 -10.94 58.62
N PRO A 22 -42.89 -10.62 59.94
CA PRO A 22 -41.64 -10.61 60.74
C PRO A 22 -41.71 -11.09 62.23
N SER A 23 -40.52 -11.12 62.86
CA SER A 23 -40.22 -10.98 64.31
C SER A 23 -40.58 -12.12 65.29
N ILE A 24 -39.58 -12.66 66.02
CA ILE A 24 -39.65 -13.09 67.44
C ILE A 24 -38.24 -13.34 68.03
N LYS A 25 -38.07 -12.78 69.22
CA LYS A 25 -37.05 -12.80 70.28
C LYS A 25 -36.04 -13.98 70.31
N LEU A 26 -34.74 -13.65 70.34
CA LEU A 26 -33.65 -14.55 70.68
C LEU A 26 -33.56 -14.76 72.21
N HIS A 27 -33.65 -16.02 72.65
CA HIS A 27 -33.33 -16.44 74.02
C HIS A 27 -31.82 -16.53 74.22
N SER A 28 -31.28 -15.78 75.19
CA SER A 28 -29.91 -15.91 75.65
C SER A 28 -29.73 -17.21 76.44
N ARG A 29 -28.93 -18.14 75.92
CA ARG A 29 -28.31 -19.20 76.72
C ARG A 29 -26.85 -18.85 76.95
N THR A 30 -26.54 -18.52 78.21
CA THR A 30 -25.19 -18.34 78.74
C THR A 30 -24.48 -19.69 78.75
N ILE A 31 -23.37 -19.80 78.02
CA ILE A 31 -22.42 -20.91 78.12
C ILE A 31 -21.07 -20.32 78.54
N SER A 32 -20.61 -20.76 79.72
CA SER A 32 -19.31 -20.44 80.32
C SER A 32 -18.14 -20.83 79.41
N PRO A 33 -17.07 -20.02 79.31
CA PRO A 33 -15.93 -20.34 78.47
C PRO A 33 -15.02 -21.36 79.16
N ARG A 34 -14.91 -22.55 78.56
CA ARG A 34 -13.89 -23.55 78.90
C ARG A 34 -12.57 -23.11 78.26
N SER A 35 -11.59 -22.74 79.08
CA SER A 35 -10.27 -22.33 78.62
C SER A 35 -9.54 -23.47 77.92
N THR A 36 -9.38 -23.39 76.60
CA THR A 36 -8.42 -24.21 75.86
C THR A 36 -7.19 -23.36 75.58
N LYS A 37 -6.06 -23.76 76.18
CA LYS A 37 -4.74 -23.15 75.98
C LYS A 37 -4.34 -23.30 74.51
N PHE A 38 -4.46 -22.23 73.72
CA PHE A 38 -3.83 -22.14 72.41
C PHE A 38 -2.31 -22.06 72.61
N LYS A 39 -1.59 -23.08 72.16
CA LYS A 39 -0.14 -23.02 72.05
C LYS A 39 0.21 -21.95 71.02
N HIS A 40 0.89 -20.90 71.45
CA HIS A 40 1.51 -19.92 70.56
C HIS A 40 2.60 -20.59 69.71
N THR A 41 2.22 -21.03 68.51
CA THR A 41 3.18 -21.24 67.42
C THR A 41 3.64 -19.89 66.89
N LYS A 42 4.95 -19.76 66.69
CA LYS A 42 5.67 -18.49 66.46
C LYS A 42 5.12 -17.73 65.24
N PRO A 43 4.74 -16.43 65.35
CA PRO A 43 4.14 -15.65 64.26
C PRO A 43 5.10 -15.41 63.07
N LYS A 44 6.40 -15.65 63.25
CA LYS A 44 7.41 -15.47 62.20
C LYS A 44 7.24 -16.44 61.03
N LEU A 45 6.75 -17.67 61.26
CA LEU A 45 6.64 -18.67 60.19
C LEU A 45 5.46 -18.37 59.25
N ALA A 46 4.35 -17.86 59.78
CA ALA A 46 3.16 -17.49 58.99
C ALA A 46 3.39 -16.26 58.09
N ILE A 47 4.25 -15.34 58.52
CA ILE A 47 4.64 -14.17 57.72
C ILE A 47 5.54 -14.58 56.56
N ILE A 48 6.47 -15.52 56.79
CA ILE A 48 7.37 -16.01 55.74
C ILE A 48 6.60 -16.78 54.67
N THR A 49 5.64 -17.63 55.05
CA THR A 49 4.84 -18.40 54.09
C THR A 49 3.92 -17.51 53.26
N THR A 50 3.34 -16.46 53.86
CA THR A 50 2.54 -15.46 53.10
C THR A 50 3.42 -14.62 52.17
N LEU A 51 4.62 -14.23 52.58
CA LEU A 51 5.56 -13.53 51.70
C LEU A 51 5.97 -14.40 50.50
N ILE A 52 6.28 -15.68 50.74
CA ILE A 52 6.63 -16.64 49.69
C ILE A 52 5.43 -16.88 48.77
N ALA A 53 4.21 -16.99 49.30
CA ALA A 53 2.98 -17.13 48.51
C ALA A 53 2.71 -15.88 47.65
N LEU A 54 2.95 -14.67 48.18
CA LEU A 54 2.82 -13.42 47.42
C LEU A 54 3.90 -13.26 46.36
N LEU A 55 5.15 -13.62 46.66
CA LEU A 55 6.25 -13.66 45.69
C LEU A 55 5.99 -14.68 44.59
N SER A 56 5.58 -15.89 44.95
CA SER A 56 5.23 -16.93 43.97
C SER A 56 3.98 -16.54 43.17
N CYS A 57 2.94 -15.96 43.77
CA CYS A 57 1.82 -15.36 43.03
C CYS A 57 2.28 -14.23 42.11
N TYR A 58 3.19 -13.36 42.54
CA TYR A 58 3.76 -12.29 41.72
C TYR A 58 4.55 -12.86 40.53
N TYR A 59 5.40 -13.87 40.76
CA TYR A 59 6.13 -14.56 39.69
C TYR A 59 5.19 -15.35 38.75
N LEU A 60 4.13 -15.96 39.29
CA LEU A 60 3.10 -16.66 38.49
C LEU A 60 2.22 -15.67 37.70
N PHE A 61 1.90 -14.50 38.25
CA PHE A 61 1.19 -13.43 37.54
C PHE A 61 2.06 -12.78 36.46
N LYS A 62 3.34 -12.52 36.78
CA LYS A 62 4.34 -12.03 35.81
C LYS A 62 4.63 -13.07 34.72
N SER A 63 4.54 -14.36 35.04
CA SER A 63 4.65 -15.47 34.09
C SER A 63 3.37 -15.73 33.27
N LYS A 64 2.19 -15.29 33.74
CA LYS A 64 0.89 -15.51 33.07
C LYS A 64 0.46 -14.39 32.13
N THR A 65 1.17 -13.26 32.07
CA THR A 65 1.06 -12.41 30.90
C THR A 65 1.71 -13.17 29.75
N LYS A 66 0.89 -13.89 28.95
CA LYS A 66 1.26 -14.22 27.57
C LYS A 66 1.50 -12.88 26.87
N SER A 67 2.70 -12.35 27.01
CA SER A 67 3.20 -11.26 26.18
C SER A 67 3.24 -11.86 24.79
N PHE A 68 2.25 -11.51 23.96
CA PHE A 68 2.40 -11.69 22.52
C PHE A 68 3.60 -10.83 22.14
N SER A 69 4.78 -11.45 21.98
CA SER A 69 5.99 -10.69 21.70
C SER A 69 5.78 -9.95 20.39
N LYS A 70 5.81 -8.62 20.46
CA LYS A 70 5.75 -7.78 19.27
C LYS A 70 6.94 -8.14 18.38
N ARG A 71 6.66 -8.37 17.09
CA ARG A 71 7.63 -8.67 16.05
C ARG A 71 7.68 -7.52 15.06
N TYR A 72 8.76 -7.47 14.30
CA TYR A 72 9.01 -6.42 13.33
C TYR A 72 9.37 -7.02 11.97
N SER A 73 9.00 -6.32 10.91
CA SER A 73 9.43 -6.57 9.54
C SER A 73 9.67 -5.24 8.85
N ILE A 74 10.68 -5.18 7.98
CA ILE A 74 11.07 -3.98 7.26
C ILE A 74 10.96 -4.24 5.76
N ILE A 75 10.23 -3.37 5.08
CA ILE A 75 10.12 -3.36 3.62
C ILE A 75 10.67 -2.04 3.10
N ILE A 76 11.62 -2.11 2.18
CA ILE A 76 12.17 -0.98 1.44
C ILE A 76 11.58 -1.00 0.02
N ASP A 77 10.67 -0.08 -0.26
CA ASP A 77 10.08 0.14 -1.59
C ASP A 77 11.01 1.04 -2.42
N GLY A 78 11.65 0.44 -3.42
CA GLY A 78 12.52 1.12 -4.39
C GLY A 78 11.72 1.75 -5.54
N GLY A 79 10.95 2.79 -5.23
CA GLY A 79 10.14 3.52 -6.19
C GLY A 79 10.94 4.38 -7.18
N SER A 80 10.32 4.70 -8.32
CA SER A 80 10.94 5.54 -9.38
C SER A 80 11.31 6.96 -8.94
N THR A 81 10.48 7.59 -8.10
CA THR A 81 10.69 8.98 -7.64
C THR A 81 11.34 9.08 -6.27
N GLY A 82 11.63 7.95 -5.63
CA GLY A 82 12.21 7.89 -4.30
C GLY A 82 12.03 6.52 -3.67
N THR A 83 12.86 6.25 -2.67
CA THR A 83 12.91 4.98 -1.95
C THR A 83 12.28 5.17 -0.57
N ARG A 84 11.43 4.25 -0.13
CA ARG A 84 10.73 4.33 1.15
C ARG A 84 11.02 3.14 2.02
N ILE A 85 11.27 3.35 3.31
CA ILE A 85 11.28 2.28 4.30
C ILE A 85 9.98 2.26 5.06
N HIS A 86 9.41 1.07 5.21
CA HIS A 86 8.25 0.77 6.03
C HIS A 86 8.70 -0.16 7.15
N VAL A 87 8.64 0.32 8.39
CA VAL A 87 8.80 -0.53 9.57
C VAL A 87 7.42 -1.00 9.99
N LEU A 88 7.22 -2.31 10.06
CA LEU A 88 5.93 -2.93 10.36
C LEU A 88 6.02 -3.70 11.67
N GLY A 89 5.36 -3.21 12.71
CA GLY A 89 5.15 -3.95 13.94
C GLY A 89 4.01 -4.94 13.74
N TYR A 90 4.09 -6.14 14.31
CA TYR A 90 2.97 -7.06 14.29
C TYR A 90 3.00 -8.04 15.47
N ARG A 91 1.83 -8.60 15.77
CA ARG A 91 1.63 -9.63 16.77
C ARG A 91 0.83 -10.78 16.18
N ILE A 92 1.15 -12.00 16.60
CA ILE A 92 0.42 -13.19 16.19
C ILE A 92 -0.49 -13.59 17.35
N GLU A 93 -1.79 -13.42 17.18
CA GLU A 93 -2.79 -13.79 18.18
C GLU A 93 -3.06 -15.30 18.19
N SER A 94 -3.74 -15.78 19.22
CA SER A 94 -4.18 -17.17 19.32
C SER A 94 -4.99 -17.56 18.07
N GLY A 95 -4.61 -18.65 17.41
CA GLY A 95 -5.23 -19.09 16.15
C GLY A 95 -4.50 -18.63 14.88
N GLY A 96 -3.32 -18.02 14.99
CA GLY A 96 -2.46 -17.70 13.85
C GLY A 96 -2.80 -16.39 13.13
N LYS A 97 -3.77 -15.63 13.65
CA LYS A 97 -4.15 -14.33 13.11
C LYS A 97 -3.03 -13.31 13.33
N VAL A 98 -2.57 -12.68 12.26
CA VAL A 98 -1.59 -11.59 12.31
C VAL A 98 -2.31 -10.26 12.47
N VAL A 99 -1.89 -9.47 13.45
CA VAL A 99 -2.38 -8.11 13.66
C VAL A 99 -1.21 -7.16 13.52
N PHE A 100 -1.29 -6.29 12.50
CA PHE A 100 -0.29 -5.26 12.23
C PHE A 100 -0.51 -4.03 13.11
N ASP A 101 0.59 -3.49 13.60
CA ASP A 101 0.72 -2.21 14.26
C ASP A 101 1.42 -1.26 13.27
N LEU A 102 0.62 -0.44 12.59
CA LEU A 102 1.08 0.42 11.49
C LEU A 102 1.76 1.71 11.97
N GLU A 103 1.92 1.90 13.28
CA GLU A 103 2.49 3.13 13.87
C GLU A 103 4.03 3.17 13.88
N GLU A 104 4.70 2.09 13.47
CA GLU A 104 6.17 1.97 13.57
C GLU A 104 6.94 2.87 12.59
N GLY A 105 6.28 3.37 11.55
CA GLY A 105 6.68 4.55 10.79
C GLY A 105 7.22 4.31 9.40
N VAL A 106 7.20 5.38 8.62
CA VAL A 106 7.62 5.43 7.21
C VAL A 106 8.57 6.60 7.03
N MET A 107 9.65 6.39 6.26
CA MET A 107 10.54 7.46 5.80
C MET A 107 10.76 7.31 4.30
N LYS A 108 10.90 8.44 3.61
CA LYS A 108 11.22 8.50 2.18
C LYS A 108 12.52 9.27 1.99
N VAL A 109 13.39 8.76 1.12
CA VAL A 109 14.53 9.47 0.55
C VAL A 109 14.33 9.65 -0.96
N SER A 110 14.97 10.68 -1.51
CA SER A 110 14.94 11.01 -2.94
C SER A 110 16.37 11.33 -3.42
N PRO A 111 16.75 11.00 -4.67
CA PRO A 111 15.93 10.38 -5.72
C PRO A 111 15.72 8.86 -5.51
N GLY A 112 14.94 8.24 -6.41
CA GLY A 112 14.76 6.78 -6.42
C GLY A 112 16.02 6.03 -6.88
N LEU A 113 16.07 4.73 -6.61
CA LEU A 113 17.27 3.91 -6.88
C LEU A 113 17.76 3.98 -8.34
N SER A 114 16.84 4.10 -9.30
CA SER A 114 17.20 4.13 -10.72
C SER A 114 17.95 5.40 -11.15
N ALA A 115 17.89 6.48 -10.37
CA ALA A 115 18.65 7.70 -10.63
C ALA A 115 20.17 7.53 -10.41
N TYR A 116 20.57 6.45 -9.72
CA TYR A 116 21.96 6.11 -9.40
C TYR A 116 22.59 5.17 -10.44
N ALA A 117 22.03 5.08 -11.65
CA ALA A 117 22.54 4.22 -12.71
C ALA A 117 24.02 4.49 -13.09
N GLU A 118 24.45 5.75 -13.00
CA GLU A 118 25.84 6.18 -13.22
C GLU A 118 26.67 6.23 -11.93
N ASP A 119 26.04 6.14 -10.76
CA ASP A 119 26.69 6.18 -9.44
C ASP A 119 26.05 5.19 -8.46
N PRO A 120 26.29 3.87 -8.63
CA PRO A 120 25.67 2.85 -7.78
C PRO A 120 26.02 2.97 -6.29
N GLU A 121 27.19 3.52 -5.94
CA GLU A 121 27.58 3.73 -4.54
C GLU A 121 26.68 4.77 -3.84
N GLY A 122 26.21 5.78 -4.58
CA GLY A 122 25.20 6.72 -4.10
C GLY A 122 23.88 6.05 -3.69
N ALA A 123 23.47 4.98 -4.37
CA ALA A 123 22.30 4.18 -3.96
C ALA A 123 22.51 3.51 -2.59
N GLY A 124 23.74 3.07 -2.32
CA GLY A 124 24.14 2.51 -1.02
C GLY A 124 23.94 3.50 0.11
N GLY A 125 24.46 4.73 -0.04
CA GLY A 125 24.26 5.79 0.96
C GLY A 125 22.78 6.11 1.19
N SER A 126 21.98 6.13 0.13
CA SER A 126 20.53 6.34 0.23
C SER A 126 19.80 5.22 1.00
N VAL A 127 20.20 3.96 0.81
CA VAL A 127 19.65 2.82 1.57
C VAL A 127 20.17 2.80 3.01
N GLU A 128 21.40 3.24 3.26
CA GLU A 128 21.98 3.31 4.59
C GLU A 128 21.20 4.28 5.49
N GLU A 129 20.84 5.46 4.96
CA GLU A 129 19.98 6.42 5.68
C GLU A 129 18.65 5.80 6.13
N LEU A 130 18.02 5.03 5.24
CA LEU A 130 16.79 4.30 5.55
C LEU A 130 17.00 3.22 6.61
N VAL A 131 18.11 2.47 6.53
CA VAL A 131 18.46 1.45 7.51
C VAL A 131 18.65 2.07 8.90
N GLU A 132 19.31 3.21 9.00
CA GLU A 132 19.49 3.92 10.27
C GLU A 132 18.15 4.39 10.86
N PHE A 133 17.22 4.85 10.03
CA PHE A 133 15.84 5.10 10.47
C PHE A 133 15.19 3.83 11.03
N GLY A 134 15.30 2.69 10.32
CA GLY A 134 14.75 1.42 10.77
C GLY A 134 15.33 0.96 12.12
N LYS A 135 16.64 1.11 12.32
CA LYS A 135 17.33 0.84 13.59
C LYS A 135 16.82 1.70 14.74
N GLY A 136 16.43 2.94 14.46
CA GLY A 136 15.82 3.84 15.44
C GLY A 136 14.41 3.43 15.88
N ARG A 137 13.72 2.57 15.11
CA ARG A 137 12.35 2.11 15.39
C ARG A 137 12.28 0.71 15.99
N VAL A 138 13.21 -0.17 15.60
CA VAL A 138 13.22 -1.56 16.07
C VAL A 138 14.14 -1.69 17.29
N PRO A 139 13.68 -2.29 18.41
CA PRO A 139 14.55 -2.59 19.56
C PRO A 139 15.78 -3.40 19.15
N ARG A 140 16.94 -3.07 19.69
CA ARG A 140 18.25 -3.63 19.28
C ARG A 140 18.30 -5.15 19.41
N GLU A 141 17.69 -5.68 20.46
CA GLU A 141 17.57 -7.11 20.74
C GLU A 141 16.76 -7.87 19.68
N LEU A 142 15.91 -7.19 18.90
CA LEU A 142 15.08 -7.78 17.86
C LEU A 142 15.67 -7.63 16.45
N TRP A 143 16.81 -6.94 16.28
CA TRP A 143 17.39 -6.71 14.95
C TRP A 143 17.66 -8.03 14.21
N GLY A 144 18.34 -8.98 14.86
CA GLY A 144 18.68 -10.28 14.24
C GLY A 144 17.48 -11.16 13.87
N GLU A 145 16.28 -10.86 14.37
CA GLU A 145 15.03 -11.56 14.03
C GLU A 145 14.19 -10.81 12.99
N THR A 146 14.42 -9.51 12.85
CA THR A 146 13.64 -8.61 11.99
C THR A 146 14.09 -8.74 10.55
N GLU A 147 13.21 -9.23 9.69
CA GLU A 147 13.51 -9.34 8.26
C GLU A 147 13.52 -7.97 7.61
N VAL A 148 14.55 -7.69 6.81
CA VAL A 148 14.59 -6.51 5.91
C VAL A 148 14.58 -6.99 4.46
N ARG A 149 13.71 -6.40 3.64
CA ARG A 149 13.61 -6.72 2.21
C ARG A 149 13.59 -5.44 1.40
N LEU A 150 14.20 -5.45 0.22
CA LEU A 150 14.16 -4.35 -0.73
C LEU A 150 13.49 -4.84 -2.02
N MET A 151 12.38 -4.19 -2.37
CA MET A 151 11.59 -4.51 -3.55
C MET A 151 11.58 -3.27 -4.43
N ALA A 152 12.40 -3.27 -5.49
CA ALA A 152 12.43 -2.16 -6.44
C ALA A 152 11.40 -2.35 -7.55
N THR A 153 10.79 -1.26 -8.00
CA THR A 153 9.64 -1.28 -8.91
C THR A 153 10.00 -0.76 -10.30
N ALA A 154 9.06 -0.10 -11.00
CA ALA A 154 9.21 0.30 -12.40
C ALA A 154 10.45 1.16 -12.70
N GLY A 155 10.92 1.98 -11.77
CA GLY A 155 12.13 2.79 -12.00
C GLY A 155 13.33 1.93 -12.35
N MET A 156 13.56 0.85 -11.59
CA MET A 156 14.63 -0.10 -11.86
C MET A 156 14.35 -0.97 -13.09
N ARG A 157 13.08 -1.32 -13.35
CA ARG A 157 12.68 -2.08 -14.56
C ARG A 157 12.97 -1.36 -15.87
N LEU A 158 13.16 -0.03 -15.85
CA LEU A 158 13.51 0.77 -17.02
C LEU A 158 15.01 0.76 -17.34
N LEU A 159 15.85 0.24 -16.44
CA LEU A 159 17.29 0.15 -16.65
C LEU A 159 17.68 -1.17 -17.30
N ASP A 160 18.86 -1.23 -17.91
CA ASP A 160 19.44 -2.49 -18.38
C ASP A 160 19.79 -3.41 -17.19
N SER A 161 19.71 -4.72 -17.39
CA SER A 161 19.89 -5.71 -16.31
C SER A 161 21.23 -5.56 -15.58
N GLU A 162 22.31 -5.28 -16.32
CA GLU A 162 23.63 -5.08 -15.73
C GLU A 162 23.66 -3.87 -14.78
N VAL A 163 22.97 -2.78 -15.14
CA VAL A 163 22.87 -1.58 -14.30
C VAL A 163 22.02 -1.89 -13.07
N GLN A 164 20.92 -2.64 -13.24
CA GLN A 164 20.07 -3.07 -12.12
C GLN A 164 20.88 -3.86 -11.09
N ASP A 165 21.67 -4.83 -11.56
CA ASP A 165 22.48 -5.69 -10.70
C ASP A 165 23.55 -4.90 -9.95
N ARG A 166 24.27 -3.99 -10.62
CA ARG A 166 25.28 -3.14 -9.95
C ARG A 166 24.68 -2.31 -8.81
N ILE A 167 23.50 -1.72 -9.01
CA ILE A 167 22.80 -0.96 -7.96
C ILE A 167 22.36 -1.89 -6.82
N LEU A 168 21.71 -3.02 -7.15
CA LEU A 168 21.22 -3.96 -6.14
C LEU A 168 22.35 -4.57 -5.32
N ASP A 169 23.51 -4.82 -5.92
CA ASP A 169 24.69 -5.34 -5.22
C ASP A 169 25.21 -4.37 -4.15
N VAL A 170 25.17 -3.06 -4.42
CA VAL A 170 25.51 -2.06 -3.40
C VAL A 170 24.47 -2.08 -2.28
N CYS A 171 23.19 -2.09 -2.61
CA CYS A 171 22.11 -2.17 -1.62
C CYS A 171 22.22 -3.43 -0.76
N ARG A 172 22.49 -4.60 -1.37
CA ARG A 172 22.71 -5.88 -0.67
C ARG A 172 23.83 -5.78 0.34
N ARG A 173 24.97 -5.13 -0.02
CA ARG A 173 26.08 -4.91 0.93
C ARG A 173 25.66 -4.10 2.15
N VAL A 174 24.85 -3.07 1.97
CA VAL A 174 24.32 -2.25 3.07
C VAL A 174 23.38 -3.08 3.95
N LEU A 175 22.42 -3.79 3.35
CA LEU A 175 21.46 -4.61 4.07
C LEU A 175 22.11 -5.77 4.84
N MET A 176 23.12 -6.42 4.27
CA MET A 176 23.92 -7.45 4.96
C MET A 176 24.62 -6.92 6.21
N LYS A 177 25.10 -5.67 6.19
CA LYS A 177 25.80 -5.03 7.31
C LYS A 177 24.86 -4.37 8.32
N SER A 178 23.55 -4.31 8.04
CA SER A 178 22.58 -3.59 8.87
C SER A 178 22.37 -4.19 10.26
N GLY A 179 22.64 -5.49 10.43
CA GLY A 179 22.30 -6.24 11.65
C GLY A 179 20.86 -6.78 11.65
N PHE A 180 20.03 -6.38 10.69
CA PHE A 180 18.75 -7.03 10.42
C PHE A 180 18.93 -8.37 9.72
N LYS A 181 17.93 -9.25 9.83
CA LYS A 181 17.91 -10.52 9.11
C LYS A 181 17.71 -10.24 7.62
N PHE A 182 18.70 -10.62 6.81
CA PHE A 182 18.70 -10.37 5.37
C PHE A 182 19.17 -11.61 4.59
N GLN A 183 18.62 -11.79 3.39
CA GLN A 183 19.08 -12.75 2.39
C GLN A 183 19.26 -12.01 1.07
N ASP A 184 20.27 -12.38 0.30
CA ASP A 184 20.61 -11.70 -0.97
C ASP A 184 19.43 -11.60 -1.94
N SER A 185 18.64 -12.68 -2.03
CA SER A 185 17.43 -12.78 -2.85
C SER A 185 16.28 -11.87 -2.41
N TRP A 186 16.36 -11.26 -1.22
CA TRP A 186 15.34 -10.33 -0.70
C TRP A 186 15.57 -8.88 -1.14
N ALA A 187 16.67 -8.59 -1.83
CA ALA A 187 16.87 -7.34 -2.56
C ALA A 187 16.77 -7.63 -4.06
N SER A 188 15.63 -7.27 -4.66
CA SER A 188 15.34 -7.60 -6.06
C SER A 188 14.43 -6.56 -6.73
N VAL A 189 14.40 -6.59 -8.06
CA VAL A 189 13.40 -5.89 -8.86
C VAL A 189 12.18 -6.80 -8.99
N ILE A 190 11.02 -6.37 -8.48
CA ILE A 190 9.80 -7.17 -8.56
C ILE A 190 9.14 -7.03 -9.93
N THR A 191 8.41 -8.06 -10.36
CA THR A 191 7.61 -7.94 -11.57
C THR A 191 6.47 -6.96 -11.34
N GLY A 192 6.02 -6.28 -12.40
CA GLY A 192 4.89 -5.36 -12.25
C GLY A 192 3.57 -6.06 -11.88
N SER A 193 3.41 -7.34 -12.24
CA SER A 193 2.27 -8.13 -11.79
C SER A 193 2.33 -8.44 -10.30
N ASP A 194 3.52 -8.64 -9.73
CA ASP A 194 3.68 -8.86 -8.28
C ASP A 194 3.45 -7.57 -7.50
N GLU A 195 3.91 -6.43 -8.02
CA GLU A 195 3.63 -5.09 -7.45
C GLU A 195 2.13 -4.88 -7.26
N GLY A 196 1.33 -5.09 -8.32
CA GLY A 196 -0.13 -5.00 -8.23
C GLY A 196 -0.77 -6.09 -7.35
N LEU A 197 -0.20 -7.30 -7.33
CA LEU A 197 -0.69 -8.40 -6.49
C LEU A 197 -0.52 -8.10 -5.00
N TYR A 198 0.64 -7.58 -4.60
CA TYR A 198 0.91 -7.21 -3.21
C TYR A 198 0.00 -6.09 -2.74
N ALA A 199 -0.22 -5.07 -3.58
CA ALA A 199 -1.19 -4.01 -3.30
C ALA A 199 -2.61 -4.58 -3.11
N TRP A 200 -3.02 -5.52 -3.95
CA TRP A 200 -4.33 -6.19 -3.83
C TRP A 200 -4.45 -7.01 -2.54
N VAL A 201 -3.43 -7.76 -2.15
CA VAL A 201 -3.42 -8.55 -0.91
C VAL A 201 -3.56 -7.64 0.30
N ILE A 202 -2.74 -6.59 0.39
CA ILE A 202 -2.75 -5.67 1.54
C ILE A 202 -4.08 -4.94 1.64
N ALA A 203 -4.62 -4.44 0.52
CA ALA A 203 -5.91 -3.75 0.52
C ALA A 203 -7.07 -4.66 0.96
N ASN A 204 -7.14 -5.88 0.44
CA ASN A 204 -8.21 -6.81 0.80
C ASN A 204 -8.05 -7.38 2.21
N HIS A 205 -6.82 -7.47 2.71
CA HIS A 205 -6.56 -7.73 4.13
C HIS A 205 -7.09 -6.58 5.00
N ALA A 206 -6.76 -5.32 4.67
CA ALA A 206 -7.22 -4.15 5.40
C ALA A 206 -8.74 -3.96 5.37
N LEU A 207 -9.39 -4.30 4.25
CA LEU A 207 -10.84 -4.28 4.10
C LEU A 207 -11.56 -5.47 4.75
N GLY A 208 -10.82 -6.48 5.23
CA GLY A 208 -11.39 -7.70 5.81
C GLY A 208 -12.11 -8.61 4.81
N THR A 209 -11.82 -8.46 3.51
CA THR A 209 -12.39 -9.28 2.43
C THR A 209 -11.53 -10.50 2.09
N LEU A 210 -10.25 -10.48 2.46
CA LEU A 210 -9.34 -11.61 2.29
C LEU A 210 -9.73 -12.78 3.21
N GLY A 211 -9.67 -14.01 2.68
CA GLY A 211 -10.22 -15.21 3.32
C GLY A 211 -11.73 -15.40 3.14
N GLY A 212 -12.41 -14.46 2.47
CA GLY A 212 -13.84 -14.56 2.11
C GLY A 212 -14.07 -14.89 0.63
N ASP A 213 -15.29 -14.61 0.16
CA ASP A 213 -15.71 -14.79 -1.24
C ASP A 213 -14.82 -13.97 -2.21
N PRO A 214 -14.10 -14.63 -3.16
CA PRO A 214 -13.27 -13.95 -4.16
C PRO A 214 -13.98 -12.83 -4.92
N LEU A 215 -15.29 -12.96 -5.19
CA LEU A 215 -16.05 -11.96 -5.95
C LEU A 215 -16.39 -10.71 -5.14
N LYS A 216 -16.21 -10.74 -3.81
CA LYS A 216 -16.40 -9.59 -2.92
C LYS A 216 -15.13 -8.80 -2.67
N THR A 217 -14.00 -9.26 -3.21
CA THR A 217 -12.73 -8.55 -3.12
C THR A 217 -12.79 -7.26 -3.92
N THR A 218 -11.96 -6.29 -3.54
CA THR A 218 -11.84 -4.99 -4.20
C THR A 218 -10.62 -5.02 -5.11
N GLY A 219 -10.80 -4.67 -6.37
CA GLY A 219 -9.72 -4.52 -7.34
C GLY A 219 -8.86 -3.29 -7.04
N ILE A 220 -7.64 -3.30 -7.55
CA ILE A 220 -6.66 -2.22 -7.41
C ILE A 220 -6.37 -1.61 -8.77
N ILE A 221 -6.34 -0.28 -8.80
CA ILE A 221 -5.75 0.50 -9.87
C ILE A 221 -4.72 1.42 -9.24
N GLU A 222 -3.46 1.23 -9.57
CA GLU A 222 -2.34 2.01 -9.00
C GLU A 222 -1.67 2.84 -10.09
N LEU A 223 -1.35 4.09 -9.79
CA LEU A 223 -0.58 4.95 -10.68
C LEU A 223 0.69 5.40 -9.97
N GLY A 224 1.79 4.74 -10.30
CA GLY A 224 3.13 5.14 -9.86
C GLY A 224 3.73 6.25 -10.74
N GLY A 225 5.02 6.53 -10.55
CA GLY A 225 5.77 7.47 -11.39
C GLY A 225 6.12 6.90 -12.77
N ALA A 226 6.52 5.63 -12.83
CA ALA A 226 7.00 4.99 -14.06
C ALA A 226 6.06 3.91 -14.65
N SER A 227 5.16 3.32 -13.84
CA SER A 227 4.13 2.37 -14.32
C SER A 227 2.76 2.62 -13.69
N ALA A 228 1.75 1.99 -14.28
CA ALA A 228 0.43 1.83 -13.68
C ALA A 228 0.08 0.34 -13.58
N GLN A 229 -0.75 -0.04 -12.60
CA GLN A 229 -1.12 -1.43 -12.35
C GLN A 229 -2.63 -1.58 -12.30
N VAL A 230 -3.13 -2.72 -12.78
CA VAL A 230 -4.54 -3.12 -12.65
C VAL A 230 -4.57 -4.56 -12.16
N THR A 231 -5.19 -4.77 -11.00
CA THR A 231 -5.21 -6.07 -10.34
C THR A 231 -6.57 -6.37 -9.72
N PHE A 232 -7.24 -7.46 -10.14
CA PHE A 232 -8.56 -7.82 -9.61
C PHE A 232 -8.90 -9.28 -9.88
N VAL A 233 -9.84 -9.83 -9.10
CA VAL A 233 -10.42 -11.15 -9.38
C VAL A 233 -11.33 -11.05 -10.61
N SER A 234 -11.00 -11.79 -11.66
CA SER A 234 -11.80 -11.85 -12.89
C SER A 234 -12.68 -13.11 -12.91
N THR A 235 -13.90 -12.96 -13.42
CA THR A 235 -14.79 -14.09 -13.77
C THR A 235 -14.66 -14.49 -15.24
N ASP A 236 -14.05 -13.65 -16.07
CA ASP A 236 -13.74 -13.99 -17.46
C ASP A 236 -12.42 -14.80 -17.50
N PRO A 237 -12.22 -15.70 -18.48
CA PRO A 237 -10.97 -16.42 -18.67
C PRO A 237 -9.77 -15.46 -18.80
N VAL A 238 -8.74 -15.69 -17.99
CA VAL A 238 -7.52 -14.88 -17.98
C VAL A 238 -6.38 -15.70 -18.58
N PRO A 239 -5.67 -15.19 -19.61
CA PRO A 239 -4.48 -15.83 -20.13
C PRO A 239 -3.42 -16.05 -19.03
N PRO A 240 -2.67 -17.17 -19.04
CA PRO A 240 -1.73 -17.53 -17.97
C PRO A 240 -0.71 -16.44 -17.63
N GLU A 241 -0.26 -15.69 -18.63
CA GLU A 241 0.72 -14.60 -18.48
C GLU A 241 0.22 -13.47 -17.56
N PHE A 242 -1.09 -13.20 -17.53
CA PHE A 242 -1.71 -12.18 -16.68
C PHE A 242 -2.36 -12.75 -15.41
N SER A 243 -2.44 -14.08 -15.30
CA SER A 243 -3.07 -14.75 -14.18
C SER A 243 -2.08 -14.94 -13.02
N ARG A 244 -2.53 -14.66 -11.81
CA ARG A 244 -1.81 -14.91 -10.56
C ARG A 244 -2.73 -15.64 -9.60
N THR A 245 -2.19 -16.66 -8.93
CA THR A 245 -2.93 -17.44 -7.94
C THR A 245 -2.41 -17.11 -6.55
N VAL A 246 -3.32 -16.79 -5.63
CA VAL A 246 -3.01 -16.58 -4.22
C VAL A 246 -3.87 -17.52 -3.40
N GLU A 247 -3.24 -18.23 -2.48
CA GLU A 247 -3.93 -19.07 -1.50
C GLU A 247 -3.89 -18.38 -0.14
N PHE A 248 -5.05 -18.24 0.49
CA PHE A 248 -5.17 -17.68 1.82
C PHE A 248 -6.19 -18.48 2.63
N GLY A 249 -5.70 -19.22 3.63
CA GLY A 249 -6.49 -20.22 4.34
C GLY A 249 -6.92 -21.34 3.38
N ASN A 250 -8.23 -21.58 3.27
CA ASN A 250 -8.80 -22.58 2.37
C ASN A 250 -9.37 -21.97 1.07
N ILE A 251 -9.03 -20.69 0.79
CA ILE A 251 -9.54 -19.96 -0.37
C ILE A 251 -8.42 -19.74 -1.37
N THR A 252 -8.69 -20.08 -2.63
CA THR A 252 -7.82 -19.79 -3.77
C THR A 252 -8.40 -18.63 -4.58
N TYR A 253 -7.60 -17.60 -4.80
CA TYR A 253 -7.94 -16.43 -5.60
C TYR A 253 -7.24 -16.52 -6.96
N ASN A 254 -8.02 -16.47 -8.04
CA ASN A 254 -7.50 -16.31 -9.40
C ASN A 254 -7.61 -14.84 -9.79
N ILE A 255 -6.47 -14.18 -9.90
CA ILE A 255 -6.35 -12.74 -9.97
C ILE A 255 -5.74 -12.37 -11.32
N TYR A 256 -6.40 -11.50 -12.07
CA TYR A 256 -5.74 -10.79 -13.16
C TYR A 256 -4.81 -9.74 -12.54
N SER A 257 -3.55 -9.71 -12.95
CA SER A 257 -2.60 -8.67 -12.54
C SER A 257 -1.69 -8.27 -13.69
N HIS A 258 -1.75 -7.00 -14.08
CA HIS A 258 -0.89 -6.46 -15.12
C HIS A 258 -0.34 -5.09 -14.75
N SER A 259 0.87 -4.80 -15.26
CA SER A 259 1.56 -3.53 -15.11
C SER A 259 1.89 -2.93 -16.46
N PHE A 260 1.36 -1.73 -16.69
CA PHE A 260 1.63 -0.89 -17.84
C PHE A 260 2.91 -0.08 -17.58
N LEU A 261 4.05 -0.66 -17.91
CA LEU A 261 5.34 0.04 -17.85
C LEU A 261 5.33 1.22 -18.84
N ASN A 262 5.95 2.35 -18.47
CA ASN A 262 5.91 3.65 -19.17
C ASN A 262 4.57 4.41 -19.10
N PHE A 263 3.54 3.85 -18.44
CA PHE A 263 2.26 4.53 -18.23
C PHE A 263 2.09 5.12 -16.82
N GLY A 264 3.17 5.11 -16.01
CA GLY A 264 3.18 5.90 -14.78
C GLY A 264 3.10 7.40 -15.08
N GLN A 265 2.71 8.20 -14.09
CA GLN A 265 2.43 9.63 -14.29
C GLN A 265 3.60 10.37 -14.95
N ASN A 266 4.82 10.19 -14.44
CA ASN A 266 6.01 10.90 -14.92
C ASN A 266 6.42 10.38 -16.29
N ALA A 267 6.51 9.05 -16.45
CA ALA A 267 6.90 8.43 -17.71
C ALA A 267 5.91 8.74 -18.85
N ALA A 268 4.61 8.70 -18.57
CA ALA A 268 3.58 9.05 -19.55
C ALA A 268 3.63 10.53 -19.93
N PHE A 269 3.90 11.41 -18.97
CA PHE A 269 4.07 12.85 -19.23
C PHE A 269 5.31 13.12 -20.08
N GLU A 270 6.45 12.47 -19.80
CA GLU A 270 7.66 12.55 -20.62
C GLU A 270 7.41 12.03 -22.04
N ALA A 271 6.80 10.84 -22.19
CA ALA A 271 6.48 10.26 -23.49
C ALA A 271 5.52 11.14 -24.31
N LEU A 272 4.56 11.79 -23.65
CA LEU A 272 3.67 12.75 -24.30
C LEU A 272 4.47 13.95 -24.84
N ARG A 273 5.37 14.54 -24.03
CA ARG A 273 6.18 15.67 -24.46
C ARG A 273 7.12 15.31 -25.61
N GLU A 274 7.76 14.15 -25.56
CA GLU A 274 8.58 13.64 -26.65
C GLU A 274 7.77 13.47 -27.95
N SER A 275 6.54 12.97 -27.85
CA SER A 275 5.62 12.84 -28.98
C SER A 275 5.23 14.19 -29.59
N LEU A 276 4.99 15.21 -28.76
CA LEU A 276 4.66 16.58 -29.21
C LEU A 276 5.83 17.27 -29.93
N VAL A 277 7.06 16.95 -29.56
CA VAL A 277 8.24 17.41 -30.27
C VAL A 277 8.38 16.67 -31.60
N SER A 278 8.28 15.34 -31.57
CA SER A 278 8.55 14.49 -32.74
C SER A 278 7.49 14.64 -33.84
N GLY A 279 6.22 14.83 -33.47
CA GLY A 279 5.09 14.94 -34.41
C GLY A 279 5.10 16.20 -35.30
N ASN A 280 5.97 17.17 -35.00
CA ASN A 280 6.15 18.39 -35.81
C ASN A 280 7.26 18.25 -36.88
N HIS A 281 7.98 17.12 -36.93
CA HIS A 281 8.93 16.84 -38.01
C HIS A 281 8.22 16.27 -39.24
N HIS A 282 7.38 17.07 -39.89
CA HIS A 282 7.02 16.81 -41.28
C HIS A 282 8.13 17.37 -42.19
N PRO A 283 8.73 16.56 -43.09
CA PRO A 283 9.80 17.01 -43.99
C PRO A 283 9.37 18.07 -45.02
N ALA A 284 8.11 18.51 -45.00
CA ALA A 284 7.60 19.58 -45.87
C ALA A 284 7.65 20.99 -45.24
N ALA A 285 8.10 21.14 -43.99
CA ALA A 285 8.08 22.43 -43.26
C ALA A 285 9.48 23.01 -42.97
N GLU A 286 10.51 22.63 -43.72
CA GLU A 286 11.89 23.13 -43.51
C GLU A 286 12.14 24.56 -44.03
N SER A 287 11.15 25.25 -44.61
CA SER A 287 11.38 26.54 -45.26
C SER A 287 10.74 27.77 -44.61
N LEU A 288 10.21 27.73 -43.39
CA LEU A 288 9.84 28.97 -42.68
C LEU A 288 9.73 28.80 -41.15
N GLY A 289 10.83 29.04 -40.44
CA GLY A 289 10.85 29.18 -38.97
C GLY A 289 10.81 27.87 -38.20
N LYS A 290 11.73 27.71 -37.24
CA LYS A 290 11.80 26.58 -36.30
C LYS A 290 10.44 26.47 -35.58
N GLY A 291 9.60 25.53 -36.02
CA GLY A 291 8.22 25.41 -35.54
C GLY A 291 8.18 25.28 -34.02
N ILE A 292 7.55 26.23 -33.34
CA ILE A 292 7.39 26.19 -31.88
C ILE A 292 6.41 25.07 -31.56
N SER A 293 6.89 23.98 -30.96
CA SER A 293 6.01 22.91 -30.48
C SER A 293 5.13 23.42 -29.34
N VAL A 294 3.85 23.09 -29.37
CA VAL A 294 2.87 23.56 -28.38
C VAL A 294 2.59 22.42 -27.41
N ASP A 295 2.65 22.71 -26.11
CA ASP A 295 2.19 21.81 -25.05
C ASP A 295 0.73 22.14 -24.69
N PRO A 296 -0.25 21.29 -25.05
CA PRO A 296 -1.65 21.50 -24.71
C PRO A 296 -2.00 21.03 -23.29
N CYS A 297 -1.16 20.26 -22.62
CA CYS A 297 -1.46 19.71 -21.29
C CYS A 297 -0.96 20.61 -20.16
N THR A 298 0.16 21.28 -20.39
CA THR A 298 0.73 22.20 -19.40
C THR A 298 -0.02 23.55 -19.42
N PRO A 299 -0.43 24.09 -18.24
CA PRO A 299 -1.15 25.35 -18.15
C PRO A 299 -0.43 26.52 -18.83
N LYS A 300 -1.21 27.42 -19.44
CA LYS A 300 -0.67 28.61 -20.10
C LYS A 300 0.12 29.45 -19.10
N GLY A 301 1.32 29.88 -19.50
CA GLY A 301 2.19 30.74 -18.68
C GLY A 301 3.11 29.99 -17.72
N TYR A 302 3.03 28.66 -17.64
CA TYR A 302 4.05 27.86 -16.97
C TYR A 302 5.33 27.83 -17.81
N SER A 303 6.42 28.34 -17.24
CA SER A 303 7.76 28.17 -17.78
C SER A 303 8.46 27.04 -17.04
N HIS A 304 8.84 25.99 -17.77
CA HIS A 304 9.77 25.01 -17.21
C HIS A 304 11.11 25.72 -16.99
N VAL A 305 11.42 26.10 -15.76
CA VAL A 305 12.83 26.34 -15.40
C VAL A 305 13.51 24.99 -15.62
N VAL A 306 14.57 24.97 -16.42
CA VAL A 306 15.38 23.77 -16.67
C VAL A 306 16.15 23.46 -15.39
N GLU A 307 15.45 23.04 -14.34
CA GLU A 307 16.07 22.22 -13.32
C GLU A 307 16.29 20.88 -13.97
N SER A 308 17.56 20.51 -14.12
CA SER A 308 18.02 19.24 -14.64
C SER A 308 17.33 18.09 -13.90
N TRP A 309 16.18 17.65 -14.42
CA TRP A 309 15.56 16.39 -14.04
C TRP A 309 16.53 15.31 -14.48
N LYS A 310 17.27 14.78 -13.50
CA LYS A 310 18.09 13.58 -13.69
C LYS A 310 17.15 12.38 -13.85
N SER A 311 16.41 12.34 -14.95
CA SER A 311 15.72 11.15 -15.44
C SER A 311 16.75 10.20 -16.06
N SER A 312 16.43 8.89 -16.04
CA SER A 312 17.30 7.73 -16.35
C SER A 312 18.31 7.92 -17.51
N PRO A 313 19.50 7.30 -17.44
CA PRO A 313 20.57 7.54 -18.40
C PRO A 313 20.26 6.88 -19.75
N GLY A 314 20.05 7.73 -20.75
CA GLY A 314 19.84 7.34 -22.14
C GLY A 314 19.66 8.58 -23.01
N SER A 315 20.78 9.21 -23.38
CA SER A 315 20.88 10.42 -24.23
C SER A 315 20.49 11.76 -23.56
N LEU A 316 21.35 12.25 -22.66
CA LEU A 316 21.15 13.47 -21.85
C LEU A 316 21.46 14.80 -22.59
N THR A 317 22.16 14.79 -23.72
CA THR A 317 22.64 16.03 -24.38
C THR A 317 21.73 16.53 -25.50
N GLU A 318 21.02 15.66 -26.21
CA GLU A 318 20.05 16.07 -27.25
C GLU A 318 18.63 16.26 -26.72
N LYS A 319 18.15 15.37 -25.83
CA LYS A 319 16.77 15.42 -25.29
C LYS A 319 16.45 16.72 -24.54
N ASN A 320 17.38 17.20 -23.72
CA ASN A 320 17.19 18.42 -22.92
C ASN A 320 17.06 19.70 -23.78
N ARG A 321 17.67 19.72 -24.97
CA ARG A 321 17.64 20.87 -25.88
C ARG A 321 16.33 20.98 -26.67
N PHE A 322 15.60 19.88 -26.81
CA PHE A 322 14.33 19.79 -27.53
C PHE A 322 13.10 20.07 -26.66
N VAL A 323 13.16 19.73 -25.36
CA VAL A 323 12.06 19.98 -24.41
C VAL A 323 11.91 21.48 -24.09
N SER A 324 13.00 22.26 -24.17
CA SER A 324 13.00 23.71 -23.97
C SER A 324 12.28 24.52 -25.05
N THR A 325 11.85 23.89 -26.15
CA THR A 325 11.11 24.53 -27.25
C THR A 325 9.59 24.40 -27.14
N LEU A 326 9.07 23.72 -26.12
CA LEU A 326 7.63 23.55 -25.89
C LEU A 326 7.01 24.78 -25.24
N HIS A 327 6.07 25.42 -25.93
CA HIS A 327 5.29 26.52 -25.38
C HIS A 327 4.01 26.00 -24.73
N SER A 328 3.90 26.13 -23.40
CA SER A 328 2.71 25.78 -22.62
C SER A 328 1.51 26.65 -22.99
N LYS A 329 0.40 26.03 -23.41
CA LYS A 329 -0.81 26.75 -23.85
C LYS A 329 -2.08 26.37 -23.10
N GLY A 330 -2.13 25.20 -22.44
CA GLY A 330 -3.33 24.74 -21.72
C GLY A 330 -4.57 24.62 -22.63
N ASN A 331 -4.81 23.42 -23.17
CA ASN A 331 -5.98 23.10 -23.98
C ASN A 331 -6.43 21.67 -23.67
N PHE A 332 -7.49 21.55 -22.86
CA PHE A 332 -8.01 20.25 -22.41
C PHE A 332 -8.33 19.28 -23.55
N SER A 333 -9.02 19.74 -24.60
CA SER A 333 -9.46 18.87 -25.70
C SER A 333 -8.26 18.31 -26.46
N LYS A 334 -7.27 19.16 -26.79
CA LYS A 334 -6.02 18.73 -27.44
C LYS A 334 -5.18 17.84 -26.53
N CYS A 335 -5.10 18.17 -25.23
CA CYS A 335 -4.40 17.36 -24.24
C CYS A 335 -5.01 15.95 -24.14
N ARG A 336 -6.33 15.88 -24.02
CA ARG A 336 -7.08 14.61 -23.96
C ARG A 336 -6.87 13.77 -25.22
N SER A 337 -6.91 14.40 -26.40
CA SER A 337 -6.65 13.69 -27.66
C SER A 337 -5.22 13.15 -27.72
N ALA A 338 -4.22 13.95 -27.33
CA ALA A 338 -2.83 13.52 -27.33
C ALA A 338 -2.57 12.39 -26.31
N ALA A 339 -3.16 12.47 -25.11
CA ALA A 339 -3.10 11.40 -24.12
C ALA A 339 -3.79 10.12 -24.62
N LEU A 340 -4.92 10.24 -25.32
CA LEU A 340 -5.60 9.09 -25.92
C LEU A 340 -4.76 8.42 -27.00
N THR A 341 -4.08 9.20 -27.84
CA THR A 341 -3.12 8.67 -28.83
C THR A 341 -2.00 7.88 -28.15
N LEU A 342 -1.46 8.39 -27.02
CA LEU A 342 -0.45 7.67 -26.25
C LEU A 342 -0.97 6.32 -25.72
N LEU A 343 -2.19 6.29 -25.18
CA LEU A 343 -2.84 5.07 -24.69
C LEU A 343 -3.17 4.05 -25.80
N GLN A 344 -3.36 4.50 -27.04
CA GLN A 344 -3.68 3.66 -28.20
C GLN A 344 -2.44 3.12 -28.92
N LYS A 345 -1.24 3.63 -28.60
CA LYS A 345 0.01 3.19 -29.23
C LYS A 345 0.21 1.68 -29.05
N GLY A 346 0.46 0.96 -30.14
CA GLY A 346 0.64 -0.49 -30.12
C GLY A 346 -0.66 -1.28 -30.23
N LYS A 347 -1.83 -0.64 -30.33
CA LYS A 347 -3.12 -1.36 -30.44
C LYS A 347 -3.22 -2.22 -31.70
N GLU A 348 -2.51 -1.85 -32.75
CA GLU A 348 -2.42 -2.56 -34.03
C GLU A 348 -1.83 -3.98 -33.93
N ILE A 349 -1.05 -4.26 -32.88
CA ILE A 349 -0.46 -5.59 -32.62
C ILE A 349 -1.23 -6.38 -31.54
N CYS A 350 -2.45 -5.96 -31.19
CA CYS A 350 -3.30 -6.67 -30.23
C CYS A 350 -3.62 -8.09 -30.73
N SER A 351 -3.20 -9.10 -29.98
CA SER A 351 -3.44 -10.53 -30.27
C SER A 351 -4.75 -11.07 -29.70
N TYR A 352 -5.53 -10.25 -29.00
CA TYR A 352 -6.77 -10.63 -28.35
C TYR A 352 -7.98 -9.99 -29.05
N GLN A 353 -9.18 -10.49 -28.78
CA GLN A 353 -10.41 -9.97 -29.39
C GLN A 353 -10.59 -8.46 -29.13
N HIS A 354 -10.18 -7.98 -27.95
CA HIS A 354 -10.24 -6.57 -27.58
C HIS A 354 -9.06 -6.20 -26.66
N CYS A 355 -8.32 -5.15 -27.02
CA CYS A 355 -7.34 -4.49 -26.15
C CYS A 355 -7.76 -3.03 -25.89
N GLN A 356 -7.70 -2.60 -24.63
CA GLN A 356 -8.12 -1.26 -24.21
C GLN A 356 -6.97 -0.25 -24.21
N ILE A 357 -5.79 -0.67 -23.75
CA ILE A 357 -4.57 0.14 -23.68
C ILE A 357 -3.48 -0.61 -24.43
N GLY A 358 -2.97 0.00 -25.51
CA GLY A 358 -2.06 -0.64 -26.46
C GLY A 358 -2.55 -2.02 -26.91
N SER A 359 -1.66 -3.00 -26.87
CA SER A 359 -1.90 -4.41 -27.23
C SER A 359 -2.25 -5.32 -26.07
N ILE A 360 -2.56 -4.76 -24.89
CA ILE A 360 -2.73 -5.54 -23.68
C ILE A 360 -4.17 -6.01 -23.49
N PHE A 361 -4.32 -7.29 -23.16
CA PHE A 361 -5.59 -7.87 -22.72
C PHE A 361 -5.98 -7.34 -21.34
N ILE A 362 -7.20 -6.83 -21.22
CA ILE A 362 -7.82 -6.47 -19.95
C ILE A 362 -9.20 -7.14 -19.91
N PRO A 363 -9.48 -8.02 -18.93
CA PRO A 363 -10.82 -8.57 -18.74
C PRO A 363 -11.84 -7.47 -18.48
N LYS A 364 -13.14 -7.80 -18.56
CA LYS A 364 -14.16 -6.81 -18.22
C LYS A 364 -14.03 -6.43 -16.74
N LEU A 365 -13.76 -5.15 -16.48
CA LEU A 365 -13.72 -4.62 -15.13
C LEU A 365 -15.09 -4.80 -14.46
N ARG A 366 -15.14 -5.59 -13.38
CA ARG A 366 -16.35 -5.87 -12.58
C ARG A 366 -16.02 -5.69 -11.10
N GLY A 367 -17.01 -5.26 -10.32
CA GLY A 367 -16.87 -5.06 -8.89
C GLY A 367 -16.40 -3.65 -8.50
N LYS A 368 -15.84 -3.53 -7.30
CA LYS A 368 -15.33 -2.27 -6.73
C LYS A 368 -13.83 -2.17 -6.97
N PHE A 369 -13.33 -0.95 -7.14
CA PHE A 369 -11.91 -0.68 -7.29
C PHE A 369 -11.45 0.42 -6.33
N LEU A 370 -10.24 0.26 -5.79
CA LEU A 370 -9.49 1.30 -5.12
C LEU A 370 -8.45 1.85 -6.08
N ALA A 371 -8.49 3.16 -6.30
CA ALA A 371 -7.48 3.90 -7.05
C ALA A 371 -6.45 4.48 -6.07
N MET A 372 -5.18 4.07 -6.19
CA MET A 372 -4.12 4.39 -5.23
C MET A 372 -3.02 5.29 -5.81
N GLU A 373 -2.10 5.71 -4.94
CA GLU A 373 -0.93 6.54 -5.26
C GLU A 373 -1.32 7.83 -6.00
N ASN A 374 -0.78 8.09 -7.19
CA ASN A 374 -1.02 9.34 -7.90
C ASN A 374 -2.49 9.57 -8.27
N PHE A 375 -3.32 8.52 -8.36
CA PHE A 375 -4.77 8.72 -8.46
C PHE A 375 -5.33 9.38 -7.21
N PHE A 376 -4.90 8.96 -6.01
CA PHE A 376 -5.31 9.56 -4.75
C PHE A 376 -4.81 11.00 -4.63
N TYR A 377 -3.52 11.26 -4.84
CA TYR A 377 -2.97 12.61 -4.73
C TYR A 377 -3.61 13.57 -5.73
N THR A 378 -3.77 13.14 -6.99
CA THR A 378 -4.48 13.93 -8.01
C THR A 378 -5.92 14.22 -7.59
N SER A 379 -6.64 13.22 -7.06
CA SER A 379 -8.02 13.42 -6.60
C SER A 379 -8.12 14.41 -5.44
N LYS A 380 -7.14 14.41 -4.52
CA LYS A 380 -7.09 15.34 -3.39
C LYS A 380 -6.83 16.77 -3.83
N VAL A 381 -5.89 16.96 -4.75
CA VAL A 381 -5.59 18.27 -5.32
C VAL A 381 -6.81 18.80 -6.08
N LEU A 382 -7.52 17.95 -6.82
CA LEU A 382 -8.76 18.31 -7.51
C LEU A 382 -10.00 18.38 -6.60
N GLN A 383 -9.85 18.10 -5.30
CA GLN A 383 -10.92 18.06 -4.31
C GLN A 383 -12.12 17.20 -4.74
N LEU A 384 -11.85 16.08 -5.42
CA LEU A 384 -12.90 15.19 -5.88
C LEU A 384 -13.55 14.46 -4.70
N PRO A 385 -14.89 14.30 -4.68
CA PRO A 385 -15.57 13.52 -3.65
C PRO A 385 -15.18 12.05 -3.74
N THR A 386 -15.21 11.35 -2.61
CA THR A 386 -14.99 9.89 -2.53
C THR A 386 -16.26 9.22 -1.99
N PRO A 387 -16.98 8.40 -2.80
CA PRO A 387 -16.70 8.00 -4.18
C PRO A 387 -16.96 9.12 -5.21
N SER A 388 -16.14 9.20 -6.26
CA SER A 388 -16.32 10.15 -7.37
C SER A 388 -16.89 9.45 -8.60
N PHE A 389 -17.84 10.10 -9.26
CA PHE A 389 -18.37 9.67 -10.54
C PHE A 389 -17.57 10.32 -11.69
N PHE A 390 -17.34 9.56 -12.76
CA PHE A 390 -16.54 9.95 -13.93
C PHE A 390 -16.90 11.34 -14.52
N CYS A 391 -18.18 11.72 -14.48
CA CYS A 391 -18.65 13.01 -14.99
C CYS A 391 -18.08 14.21 -14.21
N PHE A 392 -17.99 14.12 -12.88
CA PHE A 392 -17.44 15.20 -12.05
C PHE A 392 -15.94 15.36 -12.27
N THR A 393 -15.22 14.26 -12.41
CA THR A 393 -13.77 14.24 -12.65
C THR A 393 -13.37 14.95 -13.95
N LEU A 394 -14.14 14.78 -15.04
CA LEU A 394 -13.89 15.42 -16.34
C LEU A 394 -14.04 16.96 -16.29
N VAL A 395 -14.98 17.47 -15.50
CA VAL A 395 -15.21 18.92 -15.36
C VAL A 395 -14.03 19.60 -14.67
N PHE A 396 -13.49 18.99 -13.61
CA PHE A 396 -12.31 19.52 -12.91
C PHE A 396 -11.04 19.46 -13.76
N PHE A 397 -10.81 18.37 -14.50
CA PHE A 397 -9.69 18.30 -15.44
C PHE A 397 -9.78 19.36 -16.55
N PHE A 398 -10.99 19.62 -17.05
CA PHE A 398 -11.25 20.71 -18.00
C PHE A 398 -10.89 22.08 -17.40
N MET A 399 -11.30 22.37 -16.17
CA MET A 399 -10.96 23.64 -15.51
C MET A 399 -9.45 23.80 -15.30
N VAL A 400 -8.75 22.79 -14.78
CA VAL A 400 -7.31 22.87 -14.52
C VAL A 400 -6.49 23.07 -15.80
N CYS A 401 -6.87 22.41 -16.91
CA CYS A 401 -6.16 22.55 -18.17
C CYS A 401 -6.36 23.91 -18.85
N ILE A 402 -7.41 24.67 -18.49
CA ILE A 402 -7.76 25.94 -19.14
C ILE A 402 -7.34 27.14 -18.30
N LEU A 403 -7.18 26.96 -16.99
CA LEU A 403 -6.73 28.03 -16.09
C LEU A 403 -5.28 28.44 -16.41
N CYS A 404 -5.05 29.76 -16.36
CA CYS A 404 -3.71 30.33 -16.47
C CYS A 404 -2.89 29.96 -15.23
N TRP A 405 -1.59 29.68 -15.39
CA TRP A 405 -0.71 29.21 -14.31
C TRP A 405 -0.85 30.02 -13.02
N ARG A 406 -0.89 31.35 -13.11
CA ARG A 406 -1.05 32.25 -11.96
C ARG A 406 -2.33 31.99 -11.16
N ASN A 407 -3.44 31.71 -11.84
CA ASN A 407 -4.70 31.40 -11.18
C ASN A 407 -4.68 29.96 -10.62
N THR A 408 -4.00 29.03 -11.29
CA THR A 408 -3.83 27.66 -10.81
C THR A 408 -2.96 27.60 -9.54
N SER A 409 -1.84 28.35 -9.50
CA SER A 409 -0.96 28.42 -8.34
C SER A 409 -1.59 29.12 -7.14
N GLU A 410 -2.44 30.14 -7.37
CA GLU A 410 -3.19 30.82 -6.30
C GLU A 410 -4.37 29.97 -5.78
N SER A 411 -5.03 29.19 -6.65
CA SER A 411 -6.20 28.36 -6.28
C SER A 411 -5.81 26.99 -5.70
N LEU A 412 -4.61 26.49 -6.02
CA LEU A 412 -4.11 25.18 -5.60
C LEU A 412 -2.67 25.31 -5.03
N PRO A 413 -2.50 26.02 -3.89
CA PRO A 413 -1.18 26.28 -3.32
C PRO A 413 -0.45 25.02 -2.83
N MET A 414 -1.15 23.89 -2.65
CA MET A 414 -0.54 22.60 -2.26
C MET A 414 0.00 21.78 -3.45
N MET A 415 -0.10 22.27 -4.69
CA MET A 415 0.35 21.53 -5.88
C MET A 415 1.85 21.78 -6.21
N PHE A 416 2.49 22.76 -5.57
CA PHE A 416 3.83 23.25 -5.93
C PHE A 416 4.77 23.36 -4.73
#